data_AF-A0A968JMC4-F1
#
_entry.id   AF-A0A968JMC4-F1
#
_cell.length_a   1.000
_cell.length_b   1.000
_cell.length_c   1.000
_cell.angle_alpha   90.00
_cell.angle_beta   90.00
_cell.angle_gamma   90.00
#
_symmetry.space_group_name_H-M   'P 1'
#
loop_
_entity.id
_entity.type
_entity.pdbx_description
1 polymer ?
#
loop_
_entity_poly.entity_id
_entity_poly.type
_entity_poly.pdbx_seq_one_letter_code
_entity_poly.pdbx_strand_id
1 'polypeptide(L)'
;MFTETRVSEQQCYYCAGEVANSRPFKLELLRLKEIKVRSDGFRQHTANYINKSAVILVPRSQKAFIVHSVNSFLKLGSLLACLIALNTSSILWRILIGIVVGAMLSKLTLKLFRTKSNVTYLFTYSTVLRMLIWLLIIVLLSKFSLYPFNITTSDYIYFAVVCILLFDSFFMSLINLLLGKYASKPMAEQYPEIKRKFEEGFKVNNDVIIISVVYPCIKWIFG
;
A
#
# COMPACT_ATOMS: atom_id res chain seq x y z
N MET A 1 22.54 5.86 -18.39
CA MET A 1 22.24 7.15 -19.05
C MET A 1 20.74 7.40 -18.88
N PHE A 2 20.33 8.20 -17.88
CA PHE A 2 18.92 8.39 -17.51
C PHE A 2 18.42 9.75 -17.99
N THR A 3 18.15 9.87 -19.29
CA THR A 3 17.46 11.02 -19.86
C THR A 3 15.98 10.71 -19.90
N GLU A 4 15.20 11.26 -18.97
CA GLU A 4 13.80 11.61 -19.19
C GLU A 4 13.29 12.54 -18.08
N THR A 5 13.94 13.68 -17.94
CA THR A 5 13.36 14.89 -17.39
C THR A 5 12.72 15.67 -18.53
N ARG A 6 11.60 15.19 -19.07
CA ARG A 6 10.69 16.13 -19.72
C ARG A 6 9.93 16.82 -18.60
N VAL A 7 10.50 17.93 -18.13
CA VAL A 7 9.74 18.98 -17.44
C VAL A 7 8.51 19.20 -18.30
N SER A 8 7.36 18.84 -17.76
CA SER A 8 6.11 18.96 -18.48
C SER A 8 5.53 20.31 -18.11
N GLU A 9 5.20 21.13 -19.10
CA GLU A 9 4.43 22.36 -18.90
C GLU A 9 2.98 22.07 -18.44
N GLN A 10 2.61 20.78 -18.33
CA GLN A 10 1.35 20.35 -17.77
C GLN A 10 1.20 20.77 -16.30
N GLN A 11 -0.06 20.95 -15.90
CA GLN A 11 -0.39 21.22 -14.51
C GLN A 11 -0.06 20.01 -13.62
N CYS A 12 0.45 20.30 -12.42
CA CYS A 12 0.70 19.30 -11.40
C CYS A 12 -0.61 18.66 -10.93
N TYR A 13 -0.66 17.32 -10.92
CA TYR A 13 -1.85 16.61 -10.43
C TYR A 13 -2.03 16.75 -8.90
N TYR A 14 -0.91 16.84 -8.17
CA TYR A 14 -0.89 16.80 -6.70
C TYR A 14 -1.12 18.16 -6.04
N CYS A 15 -0.72 19.25 -6.69
CA CYS A 15 -0.89 20.61 -6.18
C CYS A 15 -1.62 21.45 -7.23
N ALA A 16 -2.83 21.89 -6.91
CA ALA A 16 -3.60 22.76 -7.81
C ALA A 16 -2.87 24.11 -7.99
N GLY A 17 -2.82 24.58 -9.24
CA GLY A 17 -2.19 25.87 -9.59
C GLY A 17 -0.66 25.83 -9.77
N GLU A 18 -0.02 24.68 -9.57
CA GLU A 18 1.44 24.52 -9.74
C GLU A 18 1.77 23.84 -11.07
N VAL A 19 2.91 24.22 -11.67
CA VAL A 19 3.44 23.57 -12.89
C VAL A 19 4.23 22.31 -12.52
N ALA A 20 4.18 21.27 -13.36
CA ALA A 20 4.90 20.02 -13.16
C ALA A 20 6.41 20.14 -13.49
N ASN A 21 7.11 20.95 -12.69
CA ASN A 21 8.53 21.26 -12.84
C ASN A 21 9.50 20.29 -12.13
N SER A 22 9.03 19.11 -11.70
CA SER A 22 9.86 18.11 -11.00
C SER A 22 9.72 16.72 -11.62
N ARG A 23 10.46 15.75 -11.09
CA ARG A 23 10.42 14.36 -11.55
C ARG A 23 9.01 13.80 -11.37
N PRO A 24 8.36 13.29 -12.44
CA PRO A 24 7.02 12.73 -12.36
C PRO A 24 7.00 11.52 -11.42
N PHE A 25 5.84 11.29 -10.81
CA PHE A 25 5.63 10.08 -10.02
C PHE A 25 5.40 8.90 -10.98
N LYS A 26 6.23 7.85 -10.86
CA LYS A 26 6.15 6.65 -11.70
C LYS A 26 5.28 5.61 -11.01
N LEU A 27 4.16 5.26 -11.62
CA LEU A 27 3.31 4.16 -11.18
C LEU A 27 3.41 3.01 -12.17
N GLU A 28 3.88 1.86 -11.71
CA GLU A 28 3.91 0.62 -12.48
C GLU A 28 2.67 -0.20 -12.15
N LEU A 29 1.93 -0.58 -13.18
CA LEU A 29 0.77 -1.43 -13.07
C LEU A 29 0.99 -2.72 -13.87
N LEU A 30 0.43 -3.81 -13.38
CA LEU A 30 0.56 -5.15 -13.94
C LEU A 30 -0.82 -5.71 -14.26
N ARG A 31 -0.95 -6.36 -15.41
CA ARG A 31 -2.13 -7.16 -15.77
C ARG A 31 -1.67 -8.57 -16.13
N LEU A 32 -2.17 -9.56 -15.42
CA LEU A 32 -1.98 -10.95 -15.78
C LEU A 32 -2.70 -11.23 -17.11
N LYS A 33 -1.95 -11.66 -18.13
CA LYS A 33 -2.48 -11.95 -19.46
C LYS A 33 -2.85 -13.43 -19.57
N GLU A 34 -1.89 -14.30 -19.25
CA GLU A 34 -2.02 -15.75 -19.39
C GLU A 34 -1.22 -16.44 -18.28
N ILE A 35 -1.74 -17.56 -17.79
CA ILE A 35 -0.99 -18.52 -16.97
C ILE A 35 -0.75 -19.75 -17.85
N LYS A 36 0.50 -19.97 -18.24
CA LYS A 36 0.90 -21.18 -18.97
C LYS A 36 1.28 -22.24 -17.95
N VAL A 37 0.36 -23.19 -17.72
CA VAL A 37 0.64 -24.37 -16.90
C VAL A 37 1.15 -25.47 -17.82
N ARG A 38 2.42 -25.86 -17.67
CA ARG A 38 2.93 -27.10 -18.24
C ARG A 38 2.92 -28.16 -17.15
N SER A 39 2.36 -29.32 -17.48
CA SER A 39 2.26 -30.46 -16.58
C SER A 39 2.94 -31.65 -17.26
N ASP A 40 4.21 -31.86 -16.94
CA ASP A 40 5.03 -32.91 -17.54
C ASP A 40 4.95 -34.24 -16.76
N GLY A 41 4.21 -34.28 -15.64
CA GLY A 41 3.98 -35.49 -14.85
C GLY A 41 3.58 -35.19 -13.39
N PHE A 42 3.52 -36.24 -12.56
CA PHE A 42 3.21 -36.10 -11.13
C PHE A 42 4.28 -35.25 -10.42
N ARG A 43 3.87 -34.11 -9.84
CA ARG A 43 4.73 -33.10 -9.20
C ARG A 43 5.68 -32.32 -10.15
N GLN A 44 5.54 -32.48 -11.46
CA GLN A 44 6.26 -31.69 -12.46
C GLN A 44 5.30 -30.70 -13.12
N HIS A 45 4.92 -29.69 -12.34
CA HIS A 45 4.07 -28.61 -12.81
C HIS A 45 4.87 -27.32 -12.81
N THR A 46 4.96 -26.66 -13.97
CA THR A 46 5.51 -25.31 -14.08
C THR A 46 4.41 -24.35 -14.48
N ALA A 47 4.19 -23.31 -13.67
CA ALA A 47 3.26 -22.24 -13.97
C ALA A 47 4.05 -20.99 -14.38
N ASN A 48 3.99 -20.64 -15.66
CA ASN A 48 4.59 -19.42 -16.18
C ASN A 48 3.53 -18.32 -16.29
N TYR A 49 3.68 -17.26 -15.50
CA TYR A 49 2.80 -16.10 -15.51
C TYR A 49 3.28 -15.07 -16.54
N ILE A 50 2.49 -14.85 -17.60
CA ILE A 50 2.76 -13.82 -18.59
C ILE A 50 2.04 -12.54 -18.17
N ASN A 51 2.80 -11.52 -17.77
CA ASN A 51 2.27 -10.24 -17.31
C ASN A 51 2.48 -9.15 -18.37
N LYS A 52 1.46 -8.30 -18.55
CA LYS A 52 1.58 -7.03 -19.26
C LYS A 52 1.82 -5.93 -18.24
N SER A 53 2.93 -5.20 -18.36
CA SER A 53 3.20 -4.02 -17.52
C SER A 53 2.80 -2.74 -18.25
N ALA A 54 2.38 -1.74 -17.49
CA ALA A 54 2.15 -0.37 -17.94
C ALA A 54 2.78 0.58 -16.94
N VAL A 55 3.61 1.52 -17.41
CA VAL A 55 4.20 2.57 -16.59
C VAL A 55 3.47 3.87 -16.87
N ILE A 56 2.92 4.49 -15.83
CA ILE A 56 2.21 5.75 -15.90
C ILE A 56 3.06 6.81 -15.22
N LEU A 57 3.26 7.95 -15.89
CA LEU A 57 3.99 9.09 -15.38
C LEU A 57 2.98 10.16 -14.94
N VAL A 58 2.82 10.36 -13.63
CA VAL A 58 1.92 11.37 -13.09
C VAL A 58 2.68 12.71 -12.93
N PRO A 59 2.20 13.81 -13.55
CA PRO A 59 2.88 15.10 -13.50
C PRO A 59 2.93 15.64 -12.07
N ARG A 60 4.13 16.07 -11.64
CA ARG A 60 4.41 16.48 -10.26
C ARG A 60 5.29 17.73 -10.20
N SER A 61 4.92 18.68 -9.34
CA SER A 61 5.69 19.89 -9.05
C SER A 61 6.77 19.65 -7.99
N GLN A 62 7.73 20.57 -7.88
CA GLN A 62 8.79 20.53 -6.87
C GLN A 62 8.22 20.61 -5.45
N LYS A 63 7.20 21.45 -5.23
CA LYS A 63 6.46 21.52 -3.97
C LYS A 63 5.88 20.16 -3.58
N ALA A 64 5.17 19.50 -4.49
CA ALA A 64 4.60 18.17 -4.24
C ALA A 64 5.69 17.16 -3.90
N PHE A 65 6.81 17.17 -4.63
CA PHE A 65 7.96 16.30 -4.37
C PHE A 65 8.53 16.47 -2.96
N ILE A 66 8.72 17.71 -2.51
CA ILE A 66 9.22 18.01 -1.16
C ILE A 66 8.23 17.51 -0.11
N VAL A 67 6.94 17.85 -0.25
CA VAL A 67 5.90 17.43 0.71
C VAL A 67 5.77 15.90 0.79
N HIS A 68 5.83 15.20 -0.35
CA HIS A 68 5.82 13.74 -0.37
C HIS A 68 7.04 13.15 0.34
N SER A 69 8.22 13.71 0.11
CA SER A 69 9.45 13.27 0.78
C SER A 69 9.41 13.48 2.29
N VAL A 70 8.92 14.64 2.75
CA VAL A 70 8.71 14.93 4.18
C VAL A 70 7.74 13.91 4.79
N ASN A 71 6.65 13.57 4.09
CA ASN A 71 5.73 12.54 4.59
C ASN A 71 6.39 11.17 4.72
N SER A 72 7.27 10.77 3.79
CA SER A 72 8.02 9.52 3.92
C SER A 72 8.89 9.51 5.18
N PHE A 73 9.58 10.62 5.47
CA PHE A 73 10.35 10.78 6.69
C PHE A 73 9.48 10.77 7.95
N LEU A 74 8.32 11.44 7.94
CA LEU A 74 7.38 11.42 9.07
C LEU A 74 6.84 10.02 9.35
N LYS A 75 6.51 9.24 8.32
CA LYS A 75 6.07 7.84 8.49
C LYS A 75 7.17 6.97 9.09
N LEU A 76 8.40 7.09 8.58
CA LEU A 76 9.52 6.33 9.12
C LEU A 76 9.87 6.76 10.55
N GLY A 77 9.92 8.08 10.81
CA GLY A 77 10.20 8.65 12.12
C GLY A 77 9.16 8.28 13.16
N SER A 78 7.87 8.27 12.81
CA SER A 78 6.80 7.84 13.72
C SER A 78 6.87 6.34 14.05
N LEU A 79 7.20 5.49 13.08
CA LEU A 79 7.44 4.07 13.34
C LEU A 79 8.59 3.86 14.33
N LEU A 80 9.73 4.52 14.12
CA LEU A 80 10.89 4.42 15.00
C LEU A 80 10.60 5.00 16.39
N ALA A 81 9.94 6.17 16.46
CA ALA A 81 9.56 6.81 17.70
C ALA A 81 8.60 5.94 18.52
N CYS A 82 7.56 5.36 17.92
CA CYS A 82 6.64 4.47 18.62
C CYS A 82 7.29 3.15 19.03
N LEU A 83 8.26 2.64 18.26
CA LEU A 83 8.99 1.42 18.64
C LEU A 83 9.82 1.62 19.92
N ILE A 84 10.44 2.80 20.08
CA ILE A 84 11.34 3.12 21.18
C ILE A 84 10.59 3.69 22.39
N ALA A 85 9.68 4.65 22.17
CA ALA A 85 9.08 5.45 23.24
C ALA A 85 7.79 4.85 23.82
N LEU A 86 7.07 3.98 23.09
CA LEU A 86 5.81 3.43 23.55
C LEU A 86 6.07 2.30 24.57
N ASN A 87 5.64 2.50 25.82
CA ASN A 87 5.79 1.52 26.90
C ASN A 87 4.71 0.42 26.85
N THR A 88 4.62 -0.28 25.73
CA THR A 88 3.69 -1.38 25.50
C THR A 88 4.44 -2.69 25.35
N SER A 89 3.94 -3.77 25.95
CA SER A 89 4.65 -5.07 25.96
C SER A 89 4.71 -5.71 24.56
N SER A 90 3.70 -5.47 23.72
CA SER A 90 3.64 -6.04 22.38
C SER A 90 4.35 -5.17 21.32
N ILE A 91 5.39 -5.72 20.70
CA ILE A 91 6.10 -5.06 19.58
C ILE A 91 5.19 -4.81 18.38
N LEU A 92 4.24 -5.72 18.13
CA LEU A 92 3.25 -5.60 17.06
C LEU A 92 2.41 -4.32 17.23
N TRP A 93 1.93 -4.06 18.45
CA TRP A 93 1.14 -2.87 18.74
C TRP A 93 1.95 -1.58 18.65
N ARG A 94 3.24 -1.60 19.02
CA ARG A 94 4.14 -0.45 18.80
C ARG A 94 4.22 -0.08 17.32
N ILE A 95 4.35 -1.08 16.45
CA ILE A 95 4.37 -0.88 14.99
C ILE A 95 3.02 -0.38 14.49
N LEU A 96 1.90 -1.02 14.88
CA LEU A 96 0.56 -0.63 14.43
C LEU A 96 0.22 0.81 14.84
N ILE A 97 0.51 1.18 16.09
CA ILE A 97 0.33 2.56 16.57
C ILE A 97 1.23 3.52 15.79
N GLY A 98 2.49 3.14 15.52
CA GLY A 98 3.39 3.92 14.68
C GLY A 98 2.85 4.16 13.27
N ILE A 99 2.26 3.15 12.62
CA ILE A 99 1.60 3.30 11.30
C ILE A 99 0.45 4.31 11.40
N VAL A 100 -0.40 4.20 12.43
CA VAL A 100 -1.55 5.09 12.63
C VAL A 100 -1.09 6.53 12.86
N VAL A 101 -0.13 6.75 13.77
CA VAL A 101 0.43 8.07 14.06
C VAL A 101 1.09 8.66 12.80
N GLY A 102 1.88 7.87 12.07
CA GLY A 102 2.51 8.28 10.82
C GLY A 102 1.51 8.65 9.73
N ALA A 103 0.40 7.92 9.63
CA ALA A 103 -0.70 8.22 8.72
C ALA A 103 -1.40 9.54 9.10
N MET A 104 -1.65 9.76 10.39
CA MET A 104 -2.27 10.99 10.90
C MET A 104 -1.37 12.21 10.65
N LEU A 105 -0.09 12.12 10.99
CA LEU A 105 0.89 13.19 10.74
C LEU A 105 1.02 13.49 9.24
N SER A 106 1.13 12.46 8.40
CA SER A 106 1.20 12.64 6.94
C SER A 106 -0.05 13.33 6.39
N LYS A 107 -1.25 12.94 6.87
CA LYS A 107 -2.51 13.55 6.46
C LYS A 107 -2.59 15.02 6.88
N LEU A 108 -2.11 15.35 8.08
CA LEU A 108 -2.03 16.72 8.57
C LEU A 108 -1.10 17.56 7.67
N THR A 109 0.10 17.08 7.38
CA THR A 109 1.07 17.75 6.49
C THR A 109 0.48 17.97 5.09
N LEU A 110 -0.12 16.94 4.47
CA LEU A 110 -0.78 17.07 3.17
C LEU A 110 -1.89 18.14 3.18
N LYS A 111 -2.68 18.20 4.26
CA LYS A 111 -3.74 19.21 4.42
C LYS A 111 -3.16 20.62 4.56
N LEU A 112 -2.12 20.79 5.38
CA LEU A 112 -1.44 22.08 5.59
C LEU A 112 -0.87 22.64 4.27
N PHE A 113 -0.21 21.79 3.48
CA PHE A 113 0.40 22.18 2.21
C PHE A 113 -0.56 22.08 1.00
N ARG A 114 -1.85 21.79 1.23
CA ARG A 114 -2.87 21.60 0.18
C ARG A 114 -2.41 20.68 -0.95
N THR A 115 -1.77 19.57 -0.60
CA THR A 115 -1.16 18.62 -1.54
C THR A 115 -1.91 17.29 -1.48
N LYS A 116 -2.26 16.71 -2.62
CA LYS A 116 -2.87 15.38 -2.70
C LYS A 116 -1.83 14.30 -2.36
N SER A 117 -2.29 13.22 -1.74
CA SER A 117 -1.45 12.07 -1.44
C SER A 117 -1.10 11.31 -2.73
N ASN A 118 0.16 10.92 -2.84
CA ASN A 118 0.72 10.07 -3.88
C ASN A 118 0.47 8.58 -3.68
N VAL A 119 0.09 8.13 -2.48
CA VAL A 119 -0.06 6.70 -2.12
C VAL A 119 -1.51 6.22 -2.07
N THR A 120 -2.48 7.08 -2.45
CA THR A 120 -3.91 6.75 -2.39
C THR A 120 -4.31 5.60 -3.31
N TYR A 121 -3.57 5.36 -4.39
CA TYR A 121 -3.78 4.23 -5.30
C TYR A 121 -3.62 2.86 -4.61
N LEU A 122 -2.93 2.78 -3.47
CA LEU A 122 -2.76 1.54 -2.70
C LEU A 122 -4.04 1.12 -1.97
N PHE A 123 -4.89 2.09 -1.61
CA PHE A 123 -6.11 1.89 -0.84
C PHE A 123 -7.27 1.53 -1.78
N THR A 124 -7.19 0.32 -2.33
CA THR A 124 -8.32 -0.32 -3.01
C THR A 124 -9.32 -0.89 -2.00
N TYR A 125 -10.56 -1.11 -2.42
CA TYR A 125 -11.57 -1.74 -1.56
C TYR A 125 -11.10 -3.09 -1.01
N SER A 126 -10.43 -3.90 -1.84
CA SER A 126 -9.88 -5.18 -1.40
C SER A 126 -8.78 -5.01 -0.36
N THR A 127 -7.86 -4.06 -0.56
CA THR A 127 -6.78 -3.79 0.40
C THR A 127 -7.35 -3.35 1.75
N VAL A 128 -8.35 -2.47 1.74
CA VAL A 128 -8.94 -1.93 2.98
C VAL A 128 -9.68 -3.00 3.75
N LEU A 129 -10.55 -3.77 3.09
CA LEU A 129 -11.30 -4.85 3.74
C LEU A 129 -10.35 -5.88 4.38
N ARG A 130 -9.27 -6.21 3.68
CA ARG A 130 -8.23 -7.09 4.19
C ARG A 130 -7.52 -6.54 5.44
N MET A 131 -7.10 -5.28 5.40
CA MET A 131 -6.46 -4.64 6.56
C MET A 131 -7.40 -4.61 7.77
N LEU A 132 -8.71 -4.45 7.56
CA LEU A 132 -9.71 -4.52 8.62
C LEU A 132 -9.84 -5.93 9.20
N ILE A 133 -9.88 -6.97 8.37
CA ILE A 133 -9.91 -8.36 8.83
C ILE A 133 -8.67 -8.70 9.65
N TRP A 134 -7.48 -8.30 9.17
CA TRP A 134 -6.23 -8.53 9.90
C TRP A 134 -6.20 -7.78 11.24
N LEU A 135 -6.61 -6.52 11.24
CA LEU A 135 -6.68 -5.72 12.47
C LEU A 135 -7.66 -6.34 13.47
N LEU A 136 -8.82 -6.83 13.00
CA LEU A 136 -9.81 -7.49 13.84
C LEU A 136 -9.22 -8.74 14.52
N ILE A 137 -8.53 -9.60 13.77
CA ILE A 137 -7.86 -10.80 14.32
C ILE A 137 -6.85 -10.40 15.40
N ILE A 138 -6.02 -9.39 15.13
CA ILE A 138 -5.00 -8.92 16.07
C ILE A 138 -5.66 -8.35 17.35
N VAL A 139 -6.71 -7.56 17.21
CA VAL A 139 -7.47 -6.99 18.34
C VAL A 139 -8.07 -8.10 19.19
N LEU A 140 -8.68 -9.12 18.59
CA LEU A 140 -9.28 -10.26 19.31
C LEU A 140 -8.25 -11.08 20.10
N LEU A 141 -6.99 -11.11 19.64
CA LEU A 141 -5.88 -11.80 20.31
C LEU A 141 -5.12 -10.92 21.30
N SER A 142 -5.57 -9.67 21.51
CA SER A 142 -4.92 -8.68 22.35
C SER A 142 -5.75 -8.38 23.59
N LYS A 143 -5.08 -8.21 24.72
CA LYS A 143 -5.66 -7.72 25.97
C LYS A 143 -5.24 -6.27 26.18
N PHE A 144 -6.22 -5.41 26.46
CA PHE A 144 -6.02 -3.98 26.67
C PHE A 144 -6.17 -3.67 28.15
N SER A 145 -5.09 -3.24 28.78
CA SER A 145 -5.10 -2.64 30.12
C SER A 145 -5.04 -1.12 29.94
N LEU A 146 -5.97 -0.39 30.57
CA LEU A 146 -6.03 1.06 30.51
C LEU A 146 -5.18 1.75 31.59
N TYR A 147 -5.02 1.12 32.76
CA TYR A 147 -4.29 1.67 33.90
C TYR A 147 -3.41 0.60 34.57
N PRO A 148 -2.08 0.57 34.33
CA PRO A 148 -1.34 1.37 33.34
C PRO A 148 -1.71 0.98 31.91
N PHE A 149 -1.55 1.92 30.96
CA PHE A 149 -1.77 1.64 29.53
C PHE A 149 -0.76 0.59 29.06
N ASN A 150 -1.25 -0.62 28.82
CA ASN A 150 -0.44 -1.71 28.30
C ASN A 150 -1.31 -2.60 27.42
N ILE A 151 -0.77 -2.96 26.27
CA ILE A 151 -1.37 -3.92 25.35
C ILE A 151 -0.50 -5.16 25.34
N THR A 152 -1.05 -6.25 25.85
CA THR A 152 -0.41 -7.57 25.85
C THR A 152 -1.07 -8.43 24.78
N THR A 153 -0.27 -9.22 24.08
CA THR A 153 -0.74 -10.15 23.06
C THR A 153 -0.68 -11.56 23.60
N SER A 154 -1.64 -12.40 23.21
CA SER A 154 -1.59 -13.84 23.51
C SER A 154 -0.37 -14.51 22.86
N ASP A 155 0.11 -15.62 23.44
CA ASP A 155 1.23 -16.42 22.91
C ASP A 155 0.98 -16.91 21.47
N TYR A 156 -0.29 -17.05 21.08
CA TYR A 156 -0.70 -17.45 19.73
C TYR A 156 -0.58 -16.32 18.68
N ILE A 157 -0.18 -15.10 19.05
CA ILE A 157 -0.13 -13.97 18.12
C ILE A 157 0.83 -14.21 16.96
N TYR A 158 1.97 -14.87 17.21
CA TYR A 158 2.94 -15.18 16.16
C TYR A 158 2.36 -16.17 15.15
N PHE A 159 1.63 -17.18 15.62
CA PHE A 159 0.93 -18.12 14.76
C PHE A 159 -0.15 -17.42 13.93
N ALA A 160 -0.92 -16.52 14.54
CA ALA A 160 -1.93 -15.75 13.83
C ALA A 160 -1.33 -14.84 12.74
N VAL A 161 -0.20 -14.18 13.01
CA VAL A 161 0.52 -13.37 12.02
C VAL A 161 1.02 -14.24 10.86
N VAL A 162 1.59 -15.41 11.15
CA VAL A 162 2.01 -16.36 10.09
C VAL A 162 0.82 -16.83 9.26
N CYS A 163 -0.30 -17.16 9.90
CA CYS A 163 -1.53 -17.54 9.19
C CYS A 163 -2.04 -16.41 8.31
N ILE A 164 -2.04 -15.16 8.79
CA ILE A 164 -2.41 -13.98 8.01
C ILE A 164 -1.55 -13.87 6.75
N LEU A 165 -0.23 -14.06 6.87
CA LEU A 165 0.69 -14.00 5.74
C LEU A 165 0.47 -15.14 4.73
N LEU A 166 0.25 -16.37 5.21
CA LEU A 166 0.07 -17.55 4.35
C LEU A 166 -1.28 -17.55 3.62
N PHE A 167 -2.35 -17.18 4.34
CA PHE A 167 -3.71 -17.20 3.80
C PHE A 167 -4.12 -15.86 3.17
N ASP A 168 -3.24 -14.86 3.10
CA ASP A 168 -3.52 -13.56 2.47
C ASP A 168 -4.08 -13.70 1.05
N SER A 169 -3.39 -14.50 0.22
CA SER A 169 -3.79 -14.74 -1.17
C SER A 169 -5.18 -15.38 -1.29
N PHE A 170 -5.54 -16.23 -0.34
CA PHE A 170 -6.87 -16.83 -0.25
C PHE A 170 -7.93 -15.78 0.10
N PHE A 171 -7.67 -14.96 1.12
CA PHE A 171 -8.56 -13.84 1.46
C PHE A 171 -8.72 -12.86 0.29
N MET A 172 -7.64 -12.57 -0.42
CA MET A 172 -7.68 -11.70 -1.60
C MET A 172 -8.56 -12.29 -2.71
N SER A 173 -8.45 -13.59 -2.97
CA SER A 173 -9.27 -14.30 -3.94
C SER A 173 -10.75 -14.30 -3.54
N LEU A 174 -11.05 -14.53 -2.25
CA LEU A 174 -12.40 -14.48 -1.71
C LEU A 174 -13.01 -13.07 -1.81
N ILE A 175 -12.24 -12.03 -1.47
CA ILE A 175 -12.69 -10.64 -1.57
C ILE A 175 -12.90 -10.24 -3.03
N ASN A 176 -12.01 -10.66 -3.93
CA ASN A 176 -12.16 -10.44 -5.37
C ASN A 176 -13.42 -11.14 -5.92
N LEU A 177 -13.77 -12.32 -5.40
CA LEU A 177 -15.01 -13.02 -5.75
C LEU A 177 -16.25 -12.25 -5.26
N LEU A 178 -16.21 -11.74 -4.03
CA LEU A 178 -17.33 -11.00 -3.42
C LEU A 178 -17.57 -9.62 -4.06
N LEU A 179 -16.50 -8.86 -4.32
CA LEU A 179 -16.57 -7.48 -4.83
C LEU A 179 -16.41 -7.37 -6.35
N GLY A 180 -16.00 -8.46 -7.02
CA GLY A 180 -15.79 -8.50 -8.45
C GLY A 180 -14.86 -7.38 -8.95
N LYS A 181 -15.32 -6.64 -9.96
CA LYS A 181 -14.57 -5.53 -10.57
C LYS A 181 -14.31 -4.36 -9.61
N TYR A 182 -15.09 -4.21 -8.54
CA TYR A 182 -14.89 -3.14 -7.56
C TYR A 182 -13.71 -3.40 -6.63
N ALA A 183 -13.27 -4.67 -6.47
CA ALA A 183 -12.22 -5.05 -5.55
C ALA A 183 -10.89 -4.30 -5.79
N SER A 184 -10.52 -4.13 -7.07
CA SER A 184 -9.27 -3.50 -7.49
C SER A 184 -9.39 -1.97 -7.68
N LYS A 185 -10.57 -1.39 -7.51
CA LYS A 185 -10.78 0.04 -7.71
C LYS A 185 -10.22 0.83 -6.52
N PRO A 186 -9.40 1.87 -6.74
CA PRO A 186 -8.96 2.75 -5.67
C PRO A 186 -10.15 3.54 -5.09
N MET A 187 -10.20 3.71 -3.77
CA MET A 187 -11.28 4.42 -3.09
C MET A 187 -11.25 5.93 -3.33
N ALA A 188 -10.05 6.50 -3.50
CA ALA A 188 -9.86 7.91 -3.79
C ALA A 188 -9.69 8.14 -5.30
N GLU A 189 -10.14 9.30 -5.76
CA GLU A 189 -9.95 9.72 -7.14
C GLU A 189 -8.46 9.73 -7.51
N GLN A 190 -8.14 9.13 -8.66
CA GLN A 190 -6.78 9.01 -9.18
C GLN A 190 -6.63 9.83 -10.48
N TYR A 191 -5.39 10.00 -10.93
CA TYR A 191 -5.10 10.59 -12.23
C TYR A 191 -5.86 9.85 -13.36
N PRO A 192 -6.42 10.54 -14.36
CA PRO A 192 -7.33 9.91 -15.35
C PRO A 192 -6.75 8.70 -16.06
N GLU A 193 -5.46 8.72 -16.40
CA GLU A 193 -4.80 7.57 -17.05
C GLU A 193 -4.72 6.35 -16.13
N ILE A 194 -4.48 6.56 -14.83
CA ILE A 194 -4.46 5.50 -13.81
C ILE A 194 -5.85 4.88 -13.71
N LYS A 195 -6.89 5.71 -13.63
CA LYS A 195 -8.28 5.27 -13.56
C LYS A 195 -8.64 4.39 -14.77
N ARG A 196 -8.30 4.82 -15.99
CA ARG A 196 -8.51 4.03 -17.21
C ARG A 196 -7.80 2.68 -17.16
N LYS A 197 -6.56 2.63 -16.65
CA LYS A 197 -5.83 1.35 -16.52
C LYS A 197 -6.44 0.41 -15.49
N PHE A 198 -6.97 0.91 -14.38
CA PHE A 198 -7.74 0.07 -13.46
C PHE A 198 -9.02 -0.50 -14.12
N GLU A 199 -9.71 0.30 -14.93
CA GLU A 199 -10.88 -0.16 -15.71
C GLU A 199 -10.50 -1.22 -16.77
N GLU A 200 -9.31 -1.12 -17.36
CA GLU A 200 -8.72 -2.15 -18.24
C GLU A 200 -8.25 -3.42 -17.48
N GLY A 201 -8.42 -3.49 -16.15
CA GLY A 201 -8.06 -4.65 -15.33
C GLY A 201 -6.58 -4.71 -14.93
N PHE A 202 -5.84 -3.61 -15.00
CA PHE A 202 -4.50 -3.52 -14.42
C PHE A 202 -4.59 -3.38 -12.89
N LYS A 203 -3.64 -3.99 -12.18
CA LYS A 203 -3.48 -3.96 -10.73
C LYS A 203 -2.11 -3.41 -10.34
N VAL A 204 -2.00 -2.94 -9.10
CA VAL A 204 -0.75 -2.39 -8.56
C VAL A 204 0.28 -3.49 -8.28
N ASN A 205 -0.18 -4.69 -7.91
CA ASN A 205 0.65 -5.84 -7.55
C ASN A 205 0.14 -7.11 -8.20
N ASN A 206 1.06 -8.06 -8.38
CA ASN A 206 0.71 -9.45 -8.58
C ASN A 206 0.32 -10.09 -7.25
N ASP A 207 -0.66 -11.00 -7.32
CA ASP A 207 -1.28 -11.70 -6.18
C ASP A 207 -0.34 -12.76 -5.54
N VAL A 208 0.98 -12.51 -5.46
CA VAL A 208 1.98 -13.44 -4.87
C VAL A 208 2.02 -13.30 -3.35
N ILE A 209 1.83 -14.43 -2.67
CA ILE A 209 1.49 -14.62 -1.24
C ILE A 209 2.28 -13.72 -0.25
N ILE A 210 3.61 -13.60 -0.39
CA ILE A 210 4.44 -12.89 0.59
C ILE A 210 4.62 -11.41 0.22
N ILE A 211 4.68 -11.13 -1.07
CA ILE A 211 4.93 -9.77 -1.59
C ILE A 211 3.68 -8.90 -1.42
N SER A 212 2.48 -9.49 -1.48
CA SER A 212 1.19 -8.81 -1.38
C SER A 212 0.91 -8.11 -0.04
N VAL A 213 1.54 -8.58 1.06
CA VAL A 213 1.38 -7.99 2.40
C VAL A 213 2.40 -6.89 2.67
N VAL A 214 3.67 -7.15 2.36
CA VAL A 214 4.77 -6.24 2.69
C VAL A 214 4.88 -5.08 1.70
N TYR A 215 4.62 -5.33 0.41
CA TYR A 215 4.78 -4.31 -0.61
C TYR A 215 3.91 -3.06 -0.40
N PRO A 216 2.59 -3.17 -0.06
CA PRO A 216 1.80 -1.99 0.25
C PRO A 216 2.37 -1.17 1.40
N CYS A 217 2.94 -1.80 2.43
CA CYS A 217 3.59 -1.10 3.53
C CYS A 217 4.85 -0.35 3.06
N ILE A 218 5.71 -0.99 2.26
CA ILE A 218 6.91 -0.35 1.70
C ILE A 218 6.52 0.84 0.82
N LYS A 219 5.56 0.64 -0.11
CA LYS A 219 5.07 1.73 -0.96
C LYS A 219 4.32 2.80 -0.18
N TRP A 220 3.69 2.47 0.94
CA TRP A 220 3.09 3.49 1.79
C TRP A 220 4.15 4.38 2.45
N ILE A 221 5.29 3.82 2.88
CA ILE A 221 6.38 4.60 3.48
C ILE A 221 7.12 5.43 2.42
N PHE A 222 7.58 4.80 1.33
CA PHE A 222 8.51 5.40 0.37
C PHE A 222 7.88 5.84 -0.95
N GLY A 223 6.61 5.52 -1.18
CA GLY A 223 5.89 5.88 -2.40
C GLY A 223 5.56 7.35 -2.46
#